data_AF-A0A9D9L8Q8-F1
#
_entry.id   AF-A0A9D9L8Q8-F1
#
_cell.length_a   1.000
_cell.length_b   1.000
_cell.length_c   1.000
_cell.angle_alpha   90.00
_cell.angle_beta   90.00
_cell.angle_gamma   90.00
#
_symmetry.space_group_name_H-M   'P 1'
#
loop_
_entity.id
_entity.type
_entity.pdbx_description
1 polymer ?
#
loop_
_entity_poly.entity_id
_entity_poly.type
_entity_poly.pdbx_seq_one_letter_code
_entity_poly.pdbx_strand_id
1 'polypeptide(L)'
;FLNVSEMQKPIAFAEKLPQYTSDWGVVNWDNKVTVDKILHGVWKHPDGRTVAIFVNVDTRETITAKVPAGYAAGRNLAVLAEGQEPQFLAPGAAVPAVTLKPLEIRLWLLADGDLHAWAAEFATLQQRLPGLLDDMGLFINQKPDFSKCLKLDASNHEFIRIKDASWLLGANRFTGTSLGYNAQQLPDNWAVATDGAEIYFGDVDFGKDAQELEAECSAYRPGVTIEVLDLTYNHPLTPIAVFQVPVTPGWYEYATVTAQLNHHVSGRRNVLFRVKGGNCNLKGWRISR
;
A
#
# COMPACT_ATOMS: atom_id res chain seq x y z
N PHE A 1 1.95 -9.08 -24.88
CA PHE A 1 0.58 -8.83 -24.37
C PHE A 1 0.62 -7.64 -23.45
N LEU A 2 -0.37 -6.76 -23.57
CA LEU A 2 -0.55 -5.50 -22.81
C LEU A 2 0.37 -4.35 -23.26
N ASN A 3 0.85 -4.39 -24.50
CA ASN A 3 1.62 -3.28 -25.06
C ASN A 3 0.71 -2.08 -25.37
N VAL A 4 1.26 -0.87 -25.34
CA VAL A 4 0.50 0.36 -25.72
C VAL A 4 -0.09 0.25 -27.13
N SER A 5 0.64 -0.36 -28.07
CA SER A 5 0.16 -0.60 -29.45
C SER A 5 -1.00 -1.59 -29.56
N GLU A 6 -1.25 -2.40 -28.54
CA GLU A 6 -2.36 -3.37 -28.47
C GLU A 6 -3.59 -2.78 -27.78
N MET A 7 -3.44 -1.61 -27.14
CA MET A 7 -4.49 -0.98 -26.34
C MET A 7 -5.67 -0.58 -27.22
N GLN A 8 -6.87 -0.93 -26.75
CA GLN A 8 -8.13 -0.63 -27.41
C GLN A 8 -8.86 0.48 -26.66
N LYS A 9 -9.90 1.02 -27.31
CA LYS A 9 -10.83 1.92 -26.63
C LYS A 9 -11.40 1.22 -25.38
N PRO A 10 -11.51 1.90 -24.23
CA PRO A 10 -12.14 1.33 -23.05
C PRO A 10 -13.59 0.90 -23.33
N ILE A 11 -14.06 -0.08 -22.57
CA ILE A 11 -15.46 -0.54 -22.61
C ILE A 11 -16.37 0.65 -22.28
N ALA A 12 -17.35 0.91 -23.14
CA ALA A 12 -18.47 1.78 -22.81
C ALA A 12 -19.47 0.96 -21.99
N PHE A 13 -19.47 1.12 -20.67
CA PHE A 13 -20.44 0.44 -19.80
C PHE A 13 -21.87 0.85 -20.16
N ALA A 14 -22.82 -0.06 -19.92
CA ALA A 14 -24.23 0.16 -20.23
C ALA A 14 -24.85 1.25 -19.33
N GLU A 15 -24.23 1.53 -18.20
CA GLU A 15 -24.67 2.50 -17.19
C GLU A 15 -23.48 3.41 -16.83
N LYS A 16 -23.75 4.65 -16.43
CA LYS A 16 -22.70 5.55 -15.95
C LYS A 16 -22.11 4.98 -14.65
N LEU A 17 -20.78 4.86 -14.61
CA LEU A 17 -20.09 4.39 -13.42
C LEU A 17 -20.18 5.41 -12.27
N PRO A 18 -20.22 4.95 -11.01
CA PRO A 18 -20.05 5.84 -9.88
C PRO A 18 -18.63 6.44 -9.93
N GLN A 19 -18.52 7.68 -9.47
CA GLN A 19 -17.27 8.45 -9.54
C GLN A 19 -16.68 8.68 -8.15
N TYR A 20 -15.37 8.84 -8.12
CA TYR A 20 -14.58 9.20 -6.95
C TYR A 20 -13.80 10.47 -7.25
N THR A 21 -13.88 11.44 -6.34
CA THR A 21 -13.13 12.69 -6.42
C THR A 21 -12.13 12.73 -5.28
N SER A 22 -10.86 12.92 -5.61
CA SER A 22 -9.79 13.16 -4.63
C SER A 22 -8.88 14.28 -5.08
N ASP A 23 -8.13 14.83 -4.13
CA ASP A 23 -7.02 15.70 -4.46
C ASP A 23 -5.91 14.88 -5.12
N TRP A 24 -5.39 15.38 -6.25
CA TRP A 24 -4.26 14.77 -6.95
C TRP A 24 -2.99 15.53 -6.63
N GLY A 25 -2.01 14.83 -6.05
CA GLY A 25 -0.70 15.39 -5.74
C GLY A 25 -0.71 16.31 -4.50
N VAL A 26 0.48 16.73 -4.09
CA VAL A 26 0.66 17.57 -2.89
C VAL A 26 0.88 19.03 -3.30
N VAL A 27 -0.13 19.64 -3.91
CA VAL A 27 -0.09 21.04 -4.38
C VAL A 27 -0.86 21.97 -3.43
N ASN A 28 -0.59 23.27 -3.49
CA ASN A 28 -1.20 24.28 -2.62
C ASN A 28 -2.44 24.98 -3.24
N TRP A 29 -2.97 24.45 -4.35
CA TRP A 29 -4.21 24.88 -4.98
C TRP A 29 -5.22 23.72 -5.05
N ASP A 30 -6.50 24.03 -5.25
CA ASP A 30 -7.56 23.01 -5.40
C ASP A 30 -7.30 22.18 -6.67
N ASN A 31 -6.79 20.96 -6.50
CA ASN A 31 -6.43 20.06 -7.60
C ASN A 31 -7.20 18.75 -7.47
N LYS A 32 -8.52 18.85 -7.54
CA LYS A 32 -9.40 17.69 -7.49
C LYS A 32 -9.44 16.98 -8.83
N VAL A 33 -9.24 15.67 -8.79
CA VAL A 33 -9.43 14.80 -9.95
C VAL A 33 -10.59 13.86 -9.65
N THR A 34 -11.51 13.80 -10.60
CA THR A 34 -12.66 12.90 -10.57
C THR A 34 -12.43 11.78 -11.57
N VAL A 35 -12.48 10.55 -11.09
CA VAL A 35 -12.34 9.33 -11.91
C VAL A 35 -13.53 8.41 -11.65
N ASP A 36 -13.79 7.50 -12.58
CA ASP A 36 -14.73 6.42 -12.33
C ASP A 36 -14.15 5.47 -11.28
N LYS A 37 -14.99 4.96 -10.38
CA LYS A 37 -14.55 4.05 -9.31
C LYS A 37 -14.13 2.68 -9.83
N ILE A 38 -14.57 2.30 -11.03
CA ILE A 38 -14.02 1.17 -11.77
C ILE A 38 -13.15 1.74 -12.88
N LEU A 39 -11.84 1.56 -12.75
CA LEU A 39 -10.90 1.82 -13.83
C LEU A 39 -10.73 0.55 -14.65
N HIS A 40 -10.58 0.70 -15.96
CA HIS A 40 -10.38 -0.44 -16.85
C HIS A 40 -9.55 -0.11 -18.07
N GLY A 41 -8.91 -1.14 -18.59
CA GLY A 41 -8.18 -1.13 -19.86
C GLY A 41 -8.49 -2.38 -20.67
N VAL A 42 -8.39 -2.27 -21.99
CA VAL A 42 -8.60 -3.39 -22.92
C VAL A 42 -7.43 -3.46 -23.88
N TRP A 43 -6.91 -4.65 -24.11
CA TRP A 43 -5.82 -4.92 -25.06
C TRP A 43 -6.20 -6.05 -25.98
N LYS A 44 -6.02 -5.86 -27.28
CA LYS A 44 -6.25 -6.89 -28.30
C LYS A 44 -4.94 -7.18 -29.01
N HIS A 45 -4.49 -8.42 -28.90
CA HIS A 45 -3.29 -8.89 -29.57
C HIS A 45 -3.59 -9.23 -31.04
N PRO A 46 -2.59 -9.19 -31.94
CA PRO A 46 -2.80 -9.49 -33.37
C PRO A 46 -3.38 -10.87 -33.67
N ASP A 47 -3.16 -11.86 -32.80
CA ASP A 47 -3.74 -13.21 -32.92
C ASP A 47 -5.23 -13.28 -32.53
N GLY A 48 -5.86 -12.14 -32.24
CA GLY A 48 -7.28 -12.02 -31.93
C GLY A 48 -7.60 -12.10 -30.43
N ARG A 49 -6.69 -12.61 -29.59
CA ARG A 49 -6.91 -12.67 -28.13
C ARG A 49 -7.07 -11.28 -27.53
N THR A 50 -7.96 -11.16 -26.55
CA THR A 50 -8.27 -9.89 -25.87
C THR A 50 -8.20 -10.05 -24.36
N VAL A 51 -7.59 -9.08 -23.68
CA VAL A 51 -7.59 -8.97 -22.22
C VAL A 51 -8.29 -7.68 -21.84
N ALA A 52 -9.24 -7.75 -20.92
CA ALA A 52 -9.75 -6.59 -20.21
C ALA A 52 -9.37 -6.70 -18.73
N ILE A 53 -8.82 -5.62 -18.18
CA ILE A 53 -8.46 -5.52 -16.76
C ILE A 53 -9.40 -4.50 -16.13
N PHE A 54 -9.98 -4.85 -14.98
CA PHE A 54 -10.83 -3.99 -14.18
C PHE A 54 -10.25 -3.85 -12.78
N VAL A 55 -10.30 -2.64 -12.24
CA VAL A 55 -9.80 -2.33 -10.89
C VAL A 55 -10.83 -1.48 -10.18
N ASN A 56 -11.26 -1.91 -8.98
CA ASN A 56 -12.04 -1.05 -8.09
C ASN A 56 -11.09 -0.16 -7.30
N VAL A 57 -11.16 1.15 -7.52
CA VAL A 57 -10.31 2.11 -6.79
C VAL A 57 -10.94 2.63 -5.50
N ASP A 58 -12.19 2.26 -5.19
CA ASP A 58 -12.80 2.55 -3.89
C ASP A 58 -12.35 1.53 -2.84
N THR A 59 -12.08 2.02 -1.65
CA THR A 59 -11.57 1.23 -0.52
C THR A 59 -12.68 0.71 0.40
N ARG A 60 -13.94 1.11 0.20
CA ARG A 60 -15.02 0.91 1.17
C ARG A 60 -16.16 0.04 0.63
N GLU A 61 -16.48 0.14 -0.65
CA GLU A 61 -17.66 -0.52 -1.20
C GLU A 61 -17.35 -1.47 -2.36
N THR A 62 -18.18 -2.51 -2.45
CA THR A 62 -18.26 -3.36 -3.64
C THR A 62 -19.03 -2.62 -4.73
N ILE A 63 -18.49 -2.61 -5.95
CA ILE A 63 -19.07 -1.91 -7.09
C ILE A 63 -19.41 -2.90 -8.18
N THR A 64 -20.61 -2.76 -8.75
CA THR A 64 -21.08 -3.56 -9.88
C THR A 64 -21.29 -2.66 -11.10
N ALA A 65 -20.74 -3.06 -12.24
CA ALA A 65 -20.93 -2.40 -13.53
C ALA A 65 -21.44 -3.37 -14.60
N LYS A 66 -22.43 -2.92 -15.36
CA LYS A 66 -22.97 -3.70 -16.49
C LYS A 66 -22.21 -3.38 -17.76
N VAL A 67 -21.68 -4.42 -18.40
CA VAL A 67 -21.08 -4.33 -19.74
C VAL A 67 -22.14 -4.50 -20.82
N PRO A 68 -21.91 -4.01 -22.05
CA PRO A 68 -22.81 -4.24 -23.17
C PRO A 68 -23.03 -5.75 -23.42
N ALA A 69 -24.27 -6.15 -23.67
CA ALA A 69 -24.64 -7.56 -23.87
C ALA A 69 -23.86 -8.24 -25.01
N GLY A 70 -23.47 -7.48 -26.03
CA GLY A 70 -22.68 -7.96 -27.17
C GLY A 70 -21.16 -7.99 -26.96
N TYR A 71 -20.65 -7.66 -25.77
CA TYR A 71 -19.20 -7.48 -25.57
C TYR A 71 -18.37 -8.74 -25.89
N ALA A 72 -18.90 -9.94 -25.58
CA ALA A 72 -18.29 -11.23 -25.88
C ALA A 72 -19.01 -11.99 -27.01
N ALA A 73 -19.78 -11.30 -27.85
CA ALA A 73 -20.59 -11.94 -28.88
C ALA A 73 -19.74 -12.84 -29.80
N GLY A 74 -20.06 -14.13 -29.83
CA GLY A 74 -19.38 -15.13 -30.66
C GLY A 74 -18.01 -15.58 -30.17
N ARG A 75 -17.59 -15.24 -28.95
CA ARG A 75 -16.25 -15.54 -28.42
C ARG A 75 -16.33 -16.28 -27.09
N ASN A 76 -15.33 -17.11 -26.79
CA ASN A 76 -15.14 -17.65 -25.45
C ASN A 76 -14.73 -16.52 -24.51
N LEU A 77 -15.17 -16.59 -23.25
CA LEU A 77 -14.81 -15.65 -22.20
C LEU A 77 -14.36 -16.43 -20.95
N ALA A 78 -13.20 -16.09 -20.40
CA ALA A 78 -12.77 -16.53 -19.08
C ALA A 78 -12.74 -15.33 -18.14
N VAL A 79 -13.38 -15.46 -16.98
CA VAL A 79 -13.42 -14.46 -15.92
C VAL A 79 -12.51 -14.93 -14.79
N LEU A 80 -11.48 -14.13 -14.51
CA LEU A 80 -10.46 -14.42 -13.50
C LEU A 80 -10.60 -13.40 -12.37
N ALA A 81 -11.16 -13.85 -11.25
CA ALA A 81 -11.30 -13.06 -10.03
C ALA A 81 -10.17 -13.41 -9.05
N GLU A 82 -9.73 -12.42 -8.27
CA GLU A 82 -8.65 -12.58 -7.31
C GLU A 82 -8.96 -13.71 -6.30
N GLY A 83 -8.02 -14.65 -6.16
CA GLY A 83 -8.14 -15.79 -5.24
C GLY A 83 -9.20 -16.84 -5.62
N GLN A 84 -9.73 -16.80 -6.84
CA GLN A 84 -10.73 -17.76 -7.34
C GLN A 84 -10.25 -18.51 -8.57
N GLU A 85 -10.78 -19.71 -8.77
CA GLU A 85 -10.57 -20.46 -10.01
C GLU A 85 -11.21 -19.73 -11.21
N PRO A 86 -10.60 -19.78 -12.40
CA PRO A 86 -11.16 -19.16 -13.60
C PRO A 86 -12.56 -19.67 -13.93
N GLN A 87 -13.49 -18.76 -14.19
CA GLN A 87 -14.83 -19.08 -14.67
C GLN A 87 -14.89 -18.98 -16.19
N PHE A 88 -15.19 -20.07 -16.88
CA PHE A 88 -15.31 -20.10 -18.34
C PHE A 88 -16.76 -19.99 -18.81
N LEU A 89 -16.97 -19.19 -19.84
CA LEU A 89 -18.26 -18.94 -20.49
C LEU A 89 -18.12 -19.24 -21.98
N ALA A 90 -19.03 -20.08 -22.47
CA ALA A 90 -19.09 -20.47 -23.88
C ALA A 90 -19.56 -19.31 -24.78
N PRO A 91 -19.31 -19.37 -26.10
CA PRO A 91 -19.72 -18.35 -27.03
C PRO A 91 -21.24 -18.17 -27.02
N GLY A 92 -21.70 -16.93 -26.93
CA GLY A 92 -23.13 -16.61 -26.87
C GLY A 92 -23.77 -16.71 -25.48
N ALA A 93 -23.01 -17.11 -24.44
CA ALA A 93 -23.47 -16.96 -23.07
C ALA A 93 -23.67 -15.48 -22.70
N ALA A 94 -24.62 -15.21 -21.81
CA ALA A 94 -24.84 -13.86 -21.30
C ALA A 94 -23.58 -13.36 -20.57
N VAL A 95 -23.11 -12.18 -20.95
CA VAL A 95 -21.91 -11.60 -20.35
C VAL A 95 -22.24 -11.16 -18.91
N PRO A 96 -21.47 -11.60 -17.89
CA PRO A 96 -21.75 -11.27 -16.50
C PRO A 96 -21.49 -9.78 -16.25
N ALA A 97 -22.09 -9.22 -15.20
CA ALA A 97 -21.67 -7.91 -14.71
C ALA A 97 -20.27 -7.98 -14.08
N VAL A 98 -19.53 -6.87 -14.13
CA VAL A 98 -18.25 -6.73 -13.43
C VAL A 98 -18.57 -6.32 -11.99
N THR A 99 -18.38 -7.23 -11.02
CA THR A 99 -18.61 -6.95 -9.59
C THR A 99 -17.30 -7.08 -8.84
N LEU A 100 -16.80 -5.99 -8.26
CA LEU A 100 -15.48 -5.91 -7.65
C LEU A 100 -15.62 -5.50 -6.18
N LYS A 101 -15.04 -6.28 -5.27
CA LYS A 101 -14.81 -5.86 -3.88
C LYS A 101 -13.87 -4.65 -3.83
N PRO A 102 -13.80 -3.94 -2.69
CA PRO A 102 -12.83 -2.86 -2.53
C PRO A 102 -11.44 -3.30 -2.96
N LEU A 103 -10.79 -2.51 -3.82
CA LEU A 103 -9.42 -2.74 -4.31
C LEU A 103 -9.20 -4.03 -5.12
N GLU A 104 -10.26 -4.76 -5.46
CA GLU A 104 -10.16 -6.00 -6.23
C GLU A 104 -9.76 -5.71 -7.68
N ILE A 105 -8.89 -6.58 -8.22
CA ILE A 105 -8.55 -6.64 -9.63
C ILE A 105 -9.24 -7.86 -10.27
N ARG A 106 -9.88 -7.66 -11.41
CA ARG A 106 -10.48 -8.73 -12.22
C ARG A 106 -9.98 -8.67 -13.65
N LEU A 107 -9.73 -9.84 -14.22
CA LEU A 107 -9.34 -9.98 -15.63
C LEU A 107 -10.41 -10.76 -16.39
N TRP A 108 -10.72 -10.28 -17.58
CA TRP A 108 -11.51 -11.01 -18.57
C TRP A 108 -10.64 -11.33 -19.77
N LEU A 109 -10.57 -12.60 -20.13
CA LEU A 109 -9.85 -13.10 -21.30
C LEU A 109 -10.86 -13.51 -22.36
N LEU A 110 -10.70 -13.03 -23.59
CA LEU A 110 -11.55 -13.39 -24.72
C LEU A 110 -10.73 -13.95 -25.87
N ALA A 111 -11.21 -15.01 -26.49
CA ALA A 111 -10.64 -15.62 -27.68
C ALA A 111 -11.71 -16.40 -28.46
N ASP A 112 -11.44 -16.67 -29.73
CA ASP A 112 -12.33 -17.52 -30.55
C ASP A 112 -12.06 -19.01 -30.29
N GLY A 113 -10.85 -19.34 -29.81
CA GLY A 113 -10.42 -20.68 -29.42
C GLY A 113 -10.44 -20.92 -27.91
N ASP A 114 -9.82 -22.02 -27.50
CA ASP A 114 -9.71 -22.42 -26.10
C ASP A 114 -8.94 -21.40 -25.25
N LEU A 115 -9.41 -21.19 -24.02
CA LEU A 115 -8.86 -20.22 -23.06
C LEU A 115 -8.18 -20.89 -21.86
N HIS A 116 -8.29 -22.20 -21.65
CA HIS A 116 -7.87 -22.84 -20.39
C HIS A 116 -6.38 -22.63 -20.07
N ALA A 117 -5.49 -22.93 -21.02
CA ALA A 117 -4.05 -22.75 -20.82
C ALA A 117 -3.70 -21.28 -20.54
N TRP A 118 -4.32 -20.36 -21.28
CA TRP A 118 -4.04 -18.93 -21.14
C TRP A 118 -4.60 -18.35 -19.83
N ALA A 119 -5.77 -18.81 -19.40
CA ALA A 119 -6.34 -18.46 -18.11
C ALA A 119 -5.49 -18.97 -16.94
N ALA A 120 -4.91 -20.17 -17.03
CA ALA A 120 -4.04 -20.71 -15.99
C ALA A 120 -2.76 -19.86 -15.79
N GLU A 121 -2.17 -19.35 -16.87
CA GLU A 121 -1.01 -18.43 -16.79
C GLU A 121 -1.37 -17.13 -16.04
N PHE A 122 -2.50 -16.52 -16.39
CA PHE A 122 -2.95 -15.29 -15.75
C PHE A 122 -3.47 -15.48 -14.33
N ALA A 123 -4.08 -16.63 -14.02
CA ALA A 123 -4.50 -16.97 -12.65
C ALA A 123 -3.29 -17.12 -11.74
N THR A 124 -2.21 -17.74 -12.22
CA THR A 124 -0.93 -17.82 -11.51
C THR A 124 -0.35 -16.42 -11.24
N LEU A 125 -0.47 -15.50 -12.20
CA LEU A 125 -0.06 -14.11 -12.02
C LEU A 125 -0.95 -13.38 -11.02
N GLN A 126 -2.27 -13.57 -11.04
CA GLN A 126 -3.19 -13.02 -10.04
C GLN A 126 -2.91 -13.54 -8.62
N GLN A 127 -2.50 -14.80 -8.46
CA GLN A 127 -2.09 -15.32 -7.15
C GLN A 127 -0.77 -14.70 -6.65
N ARG A 128 0.06 -14.18 -7.56
CA ARG A 128 1.35 -13.51 -7.28
C ARG A 128 1.28 -12.00 -7.32
N LEU A 129 0.13 -11.45 -7.68
CA LEU A 129 -0.31 -10.15 -7.25
C LEU A 129 -0.99 -10.44 -5.90
N PRO A 130 -0.29 -10.62 -4.77
CA PRO A 130 -0.97 -10.33 -3.51
C PRO A 130 -1.63 -8.99 -3.77
N GLY A 131 -2.94 -8.94 -3.55
CA GLY A 131 -3.73 -7.75 -3.72
C GLY A 131 -2.90 -6.60 -3.18
N LEU A 132 -3.12 -5.42 -3.75
CA LEU A 132 -2.49 -4.21 -3.30
C LEU A 132 -2.44 -4.11 -1.75
N LEU A 133 -3.31 -4.84 -1.03
CA LEU A 133 -3.16 -5.54 0.28
C LEU A 133 -1.76 -6.12 0.60
N ASP A 134 -0.72 -5.32 0.51
CA ASP A 134 0.48 -5.59 1.28
C ASP A 134 0.10 -5.43 2.76
N ASP A 135 0.34 -6.46 3.58
CA ASP A 135 0.32 -6.40 5.04
C ASP A 135 1.29 -5.31 5.59
N MET A 136 2.04 -4.66 4.70
CA MET A 136 3.03 -3.61 4.96
C MET A 136 2.53 -2.17 4.83
N GLY A 137 1.22 -1.90 4.95
CA GLY A 137 0.74 -0.58 5.44
C GLY A 137 0.21 0.42 4.42
N LEU A 138 -0.24 -0.01 3.24
CA LEU A 138 -0.75 0.89 2.19
C LEU A 138 -2.24 1.29 2.34
N PHE A 139 -3.06 0.55 3.09
CA PHE A 139 -4.51 0.85 3.21
C PHE A 139 -4.90 1.53 4.50
N ILE A 140 -5.67 2.60 4.35
CA ILE A 140 -6.38 3.31 5.43
C ILE A 140 -7.30 2.36 6.23
N ASN A 141 -7.73 1.24 5.63
CA ASN A 141 -8.64 0.26 6.26
C ASN A 141 -7.93 -0.95 6.87
N GLN A 142 -6.59 -1.01 6.85
CA GLN A 142 -5.86 -2.08 7.52
C GLN A 142 -6.07 -1.95 9.03
N LYS A 143 -6.46 -3.05 9.67
CA LYS A 143 -6.62 -3.09 11.13
C LYS A 143 -5.26 -3.40 11.77
N PRO A 144 -4.88 -2.75 12.88
CA PRO A 144 -3.71 -3.13 13.66
C PRO A 144 -3.78 -4.61 14.07
N ASP A 145 -2.68 -5.34 13.88
CA ASP A 145 -2.55 -6.74 14.31
C ASP A 145 -1.50 -6.85 15.42
N PHE A 146 -1.94 -6.67 16.66
CA PHE A 146 -1.08 -6.79 17.84
C PHE A 146 -0.64 -8.23 18.15
N SER A 147 -1.17 -9.24 17.43
CA SER A 147 -0.66 -10.61 17.56
C SER A 147 0.73 -10.76 16.92
N LYS A 148 1.04 -9.95 15.91
CA LYS A 148 2.39 -9.74 15.38
C LYS A 148 3.10 -8.74 16.29
N CYS A 149 3.68 -9.20 17.39
CA CYS A 149 4.48 -8.38 18.30
C CYS A 149 5.90 -8.93 18.38
N LEU A 150 6.83 -8.26 17.69
CA LEU A 150 8.24 -8.61 17.69
C LEU A 150 8.89 -8.22 19.02
N LYS A 151 9.85 -9.05 19.45
CA LYS A 151 10.67 -8.79 20.62
C LYS A 151 11.99 -8.19 20.14
N LEU A 152 12.20 -6.91 20.45
CA LEU A 152 13.39 -6.16 20.05
C LEU A 152 14.23 -5.77 21.26
N ASP A 153 15.48 -5.41 21.02
CA ASP A 153 16.42 -4.95 22.04
C ASP A 153 17.08 -3.64 21.58
N ALA A 154 16.70 -2.54 22.22
CA ALA A 154 17.28 -1.22 21.99
C ALA A 154 18.43 -0.90 22.97
N SER A 155 18.64 -1.74 23.99
CA SER A 155 19.60 -1.48 25.07
C SER A 155 21.06 -1.48 24.60
N ASN A 156 21.33 -2.03 23.41
CA ASN A 156 22.65 -2.03 22.78
C ASN A 156 22.97 -0.74 21.98
N HIS A 157 22.04 0.24 21.95
CA HIS A 157 22.19 1.51 21.22
C HIS A 157 22.40 1.34 19.70
N GLU A 158 21.98 0.20 19.16
CA GLU A 158 21.96 -0.05 17.71
C GLU A 158 20.64 0.45 17.11
N PHE A 159 20.69 0.80 15.82
CA PHE A 159 19.49 1.21 15.10
C PHE A 159 18.54 0.03 14.90
N ILE A 160 17.36 0.13 15.50
CA ILE A 160 16.17 -0.63 15.13
C ILE A 160 15.67 -0.05 13.81
N ARG A 161 15.57 -0.89 12.79
CA ARG A 161 15.22 -0.48 11.43
C ARG A 161 13.73 -0.65 11.18
N ILE A 162 13.21 0.05 10.17
CA ILE A 162 11.83 -0.13 9.73
C ILE A 162 11.51 -1.59 9.38
N LYS A 163 12.49 -2.38 8.94
CA LYS A 163 12.24 -3.81 8.67
C LYS A 163 11.88 -4.60 9.92
N ASP A 164 12.31 -4.11 11.09
CA ASP A 164 12.10 -4.72 12.39
C ASP A 164 10.78 -4.24 13.03
N ALA A 165 10.01 -3.39 12.33
CA ALA A 165 8.67 -3.02 12.76
C ALA A 165 7.73 -4.23 12.65
N SER A 166 6.89 -4.38 13.66
CA SER A 166 5.88 -5.42 13.77
C SER A 166 4.74 -5.24 12.75
N TRP A 167 4.29 -3.99 12.55
CA TRP A 167 3.36 -3.62 11.49
C TRP A 167 3.42 -2.12 11.19
N LEU A 168 2.85 -1.72 10.06
CA LEU A 168 2.80 -0.36 9.53
C LEU A 168 1.35 -0.03 9.16
N LEU A 169 0.87 1.17 9.49
CA LEU A 169 -0.44 1.68 9.08
C LEU A 169 -0.27 3.09 8.52
N GLY A 170 -0.67 3.33 7.27
CA GLY A 170 -0.45 4.62 6.60
C GLY A 170 1.04 4.92 6.32
N ALA A 171 1.91 3.93 6.51
CA ALA A 171 3.31 3.95 6.16
C ALA A 171 3.64 2.77 5.25
N ASN A 172 4.47 2.99 4.24
CA ASN A 172 4.86 1.97 3.27
C ASN A 172 6.37 1.74 3.31
N ARG A 173 6.76 0.50 3.64
CA ARG A 173 8.14 0.03 3.53
C ARG A 173 8.37 -0.53 2.14
N PHE A 174 9.20 0.15 1.36
CA PHE A 174 9.60 -0.38 0.06
C PHE A 174 10.53 -1.57 0.24
N THR A 175 10.21 -2.66 -0.45
CA THR A 175 11.05 -3.84 -0.60
C THR A 175 11.08 -4.26 -2.08
N GLY A 176 12.17 -4.89 -2.52
CA GLY A 176 12.23 -5.55 -3.84
C GLY A 176 11.84 -4.69 -5.05
N THR A 177 11.05 -5.23 -5.97
CA THR A 177 10.74 -4.67 -7.31
C THR A 177 9.78 -3.47 -7.33
N SER A 178 9.72 -2.69 -6.24
CA SER A 178 8.91 -1.47 -6.19
C SER A 178 9.38 -0.47 -7.26
N LEU A 179 8.45 0.11 -8.04
CA LEU A 179 8.78 1.01 -9.15
C LEU A 179 9.66 2.18 -8.69
N GLY A 180 10.89 2.26 -9.21
CA GLY A 180 11.86 3.32 -8.89
C GLY A 180 12.79 3.02 -7.70
N TYR A 181 12.63 1.87 -7.03
CA TYR A 181 13.54 1.43 -5.98
C TYR A 181 14.77 0.72 -6.57
N ASN A 182 15.95 1.10 -6.10
CA ASN A 182 17.20 0.42 -6.41
C ASN A 182 17.84 -0.08 -5.10
N ALA A 183 17.74 -1.38 -4.83
CA ALA A 183 18.27 -2.02 -3.63
C ALA A 183 19.79 -1.81 -3.41
N GLN A 184 20.54 -1.52 -4.48
CA GLN A 184 21.99 -1.27 -4.39
C GLN A 184 22.30 0.15 -3.93
N GLN A 185 21.39 1.11 -4.21
CA GLN A 185 21.56 2.53 -3.86
C GLN A 185 20.77 2.91 -2.59
N LEU A 186 19.67 2.20 -2.33
CA LEU A 186 18.77 2.42 -1.21
C LEU A 186 18.54 1.08 -0.50
N PRO A 187 19.58 0.45 0.08
CA PRO A 187 19.45 -0.88 0.67
C PRO A 187 18.30 -0.90 1.67
N ASP A 188 17.40 -1.87 1.48
CA ASP A 188 16.12 -2.06 2.19
C ASP A 188 16.29 -1.63 3.64
N ASN A 189 15.55 -0.60 4.11
CA ASN A 189 15.40 -0.22 5.54
C ASN A 189 14.77 1.18 5.72
N TRP A 190 13.79 1.57 4.90
CA TRP A 190 13.07 2.83 5.13
C TRP A 190 11.60 2.71 4.74
N ALA A 191 10.77 3.57 5.31
CA ALA A 191 9.36 3.70 4.96
C ALA A 191 9.03 5.15 4.63
N VAL A 192 8.11 5.35 3.67
CA VAL A 192 7.34 6.59 3.55
C VAL A 192 6.22 6.53 4.57
N ALA A 193 6.12 7.52 5.43
CA ALA A 193 5.03 7.66 6.39
C ALA A 193 4.21 8.91 6.06
N THR A 194 2.89 8.75 5.95
CA THR A 194 1.96 9.86 5.71
C THR A 194 1.51 10.51 7.02
N ASP A 195 0.87 11.69 6.94
CA ASP A 195 0.26 12.30 8.12
C ASP A 195 -0.77 11.35 8.76
N GLY A 196 -0.65 11.12 10.06
CA GLY A 196 -1.45 10.14 10.80
C GLY A 196 -0.96 8.69 10.72
N ALA A 197 0.16 8.42 10.02
CA ALA A 197 0.74 7.08 9.98
C ALA A 197 1.17 6.59 11.36
N GLU A 198 1.01 5.28 11.57
CA GLU A 198 1.35 4.58 12.80
C GLU A 198 2.29 3.40 12.50
N ILE A 199 3.43 3.35 13.18
CA ILE A 199 4.50 2.35 12.98
C ILE A 199 4.75 1.67 14.32
N TYR A 200 4.37 0.40 14.44
CA TYR A 200 4.51 -0.35 15.69
C TYR A 200 5.75 -1.21 15.64
N PHE A 201 6.66 -1.01 16.58
CA PHE A 201 7.89 -1.80 16.67
C PHE A 201 7.72 -3.07 17.50
N GLY A 202 6.72 -3.14 18.39
CA GLY A 202 6.51 -4.29 19.25
C GLY A 202 7.04 -4.06 20.66
N ASP A 203 7.44 -5.16 21.30
CA ASP A 203 7.93 -5.25 22.66
C ASP A 203 9.46 -5.05 22.68
N VAL A 204 9.90 -3.83 22.99
CA VAL A 204 11.29 -3.37 22.90
C VAL A 204 11.93 -3.24 24.28
N ASP A 205 13.10 -3.83 24.48
CA ASP A 205 13.88 -3.63 25.70
C ASP A 205 14.68 -2.31 25.67
N PHE A 206 14.36 -1.39 26.59
CA PHE A 206 15.06 -0.10 26.75
C PHE A 206 16.28 -0.19 27.68
N GLY A 207 16.57 -1.34 28.29
CA GLY A 207 17.63 -1.46 29.28
C GLY A 207 17.25 -0.75 30.59
N LYS A 208 18.20 -0.10 31.26
CA LYS A 208 17.99 0.39 32.64
C LYS A 208 17.59 1.85 32.75
N ASP A 209 18.03 2.70 31.83
CA ASP A 209 17.91 4.15 32.00
C ASP A 209 18.00 4.90 30.67
N ALA A 210 17.05 4.67 29.76
CA ALA A 210 16.99 5.43 28.52
C ALA A 210 16.50 6.85 28.80
N GLN A 211 17.23 7.84 28.28
CA GLN A 211 16.93 9.27 28.45
C GLN A 211 16.73 10.00 27.11
N GLU A 212 17.32 9.49 26.04
CA GLU A 212 17.35 10.15 24.75
C GLU A 212 17.21 9.12 23.64
N LEU A 213 16.47 9.49 22.59
CA LEU A 213 16.33 8.71 21.38
C LEU A 213 16.93 9.45 20.19
N GLU A 214 17.41 8.70 19.21
CA GLU A 214 17.78 9.20 17.89
C GLU A 214 16.94 8.51 16.81
N ALA A 215 16.59 9.23 15.75
CA ALA A 215 15.93 8.71 14.57
C ALA A 215 16.57 9.22 13.28
N GLU A 216 16.63 8.38 12.26
CA GLU A 216 17.06 8.78 10.92
C GLU A 216 15.82 9.05 10.05
N CYS A 217 15.57 10.31 9.73
CA CYS A 217 14.38 10.72 8.99
C CYS A 217 14.64 11.85 8.00
N SER A 218 13.72 12.04 7.06
CA SER A 218 13.72 13.14 6.10
C SER A 218 12.31 13.67 5.84
N ALA A 219 12.18 14.97 5.60
CA ALA A 219 10.91 15.59 5.22
C ALA A 219 11.17 16.75 4.25
N TYR A 220 10.24 16.97 3.33
CA TYR A 220 10.32 18.09 2.37
C TYR A 220 9.62 19.36 2.88
N ARG A 221 8.72 19.22 3.87
CA ARG A 221 7.95 20.33 4.43
C ARG A 221 8.27 20.52 5.91
N PRO A 222 8.27 21.77 6.41
CA PRO A 222 8.43 22.03 7.83
C PRO A 222 7.19 21.57 8.61
N GLY A 223 7.35 21.39 9.93
CA GLY A 223 6.24 21.08 10.84
C GLY A 223 5.90 19.60 10.98
N VAL A 224 6.68 18.72 10.34
CA VAL A 224 6.52 17.27 10.50
C VAL A 224 7.14 16.83 11.84
N THR A 225 6.39 16.01 12.58
CA THR A 225 6.82 15.45 13.86
C THR A 225 6.57 13.94 13.90
N ILE A 226 7.38 13.24 14.69
CA ILE A 226 7.20 11.82 14.98
C ILE A 226 7.07 11.69 16.50
N GLU A 227 5.86 11.38 16.96
CA GLU A 227 5.56 11.10 18.36
C GLU A 227 5.90 9.64 18.66
N VAL A 228 6.69 9.40 19.71
CA VAL A 228 6.94 8.06 20.25
C VAL A 228 5.97 7.82 21.39
N LEU A 229 5.22 6.75 21.34
CA LEU A 229 4.18 6.37 22.30
C LEU A 229 4.57 5.06 22.97
N ASP A 230 4.38 5.02 24.29
CA ASP A 230 4.45 3.79 25.09
C ASP A 230 3.04 3.24 25.29
N LEU A 231 2.75 2.10 24.67
CA LEU A 231 1.46 1.41 24.78
C LEU A 231 1.43 0.37 25.91
N THR A 232 2.51 0.27 26.70
CA THR A 232 2.57 -0.69 27.81
C THR A 232 1.50 -0.32 28.84
N TYR A 233 0.86 -1.34 29.41
CA TYR A 233 -0.15 -1.20 30.48
C TYR A 233 -1.38 -0.34 30.15
N ASN A 234 -1.67 -0.07 28.87
CA ASN A 234 -2.78 0.79 28.44
C ASN A 234 -2.75 2.18 29.12
N HIS A 235 -1.56 2.72 29.36
CA HIS A 235 -1.41 4.10 29.84
C HIS A 235 -2.05 5.09 28.86
N PRO A 236 -2.44 6.30 29.30
CA PRO A 236 -2.90 7.35 28.39
C PRO A 236 -1.89 7.54 27.26
N LEU A 237 -2.38 7.78 26.04
CA LEU A 237 -1.61 7.94 24.79
C LEU A 237 -0.78 9.24 24.77
N THR A 238 -0.01 9.49 25.82
CA THR A 238 0.91 10.61 25.94
C THR A 238 2.24 10.22 25.30
N PRO A 239 2.78 11.03 24.37
CA PRO A 239 4.09 10.77 23.81
C PRO A 239 5.18 10.72 24.90
N ILE A 240 6.05 9.72 24.84
CA ILE A 240 7.25 9.63 25.67
C ILE A 240 8.42 10.42 25.08
N ALA A 241 8.41 10.67 23.77
CA ALA A 241 9.35 11.55 23.07
C ALA A 241 8.67 12.11 21.80
N VAL A 242 9.18 13.23 21.29
CA VAL A 242 8.72 13.81 20.02
C VAL A 242 9.94 14.26 19.22
N PHE A 243 10.16 13.62 18.07
CA PHE A 243 11.16 14.08 17.10
C PHE A 243 10.58 15.24 16.29
N GLN A 244 11.34 16.32 16.20
CA GLN A 244 11.09 17.41 15.26
C GLN A 244 11.84 17.09 13.97
N VAL A 245 11.13 16.79 12.89
CA VAL A 245 11.76 16.39 11.61
C VAL A 245 12.13 17.64 10.82
N PRO A 246 13.43 17.89 10.54
CA PRO A 246 13.85 19.05 9.78
C PRO A 246 13.48 18.90 8.30
N VAL A 247 13.38 20.03 7.62
CA VAL A 247 13.38 20.03 6.15
C VAL A 247 14.75 19.60 5.67
N THR A 248 14.81 18.51 4.91
CA THR A 248 16.05 17.99 4.33
C THR A 248 16.22 18.42 2.88
N PRO A 249 17.44 18.42 2.32
CA PRO A 249 17.70 18.84 0.94
C PRO A 249 16.98 17.99 -0.12
N GLY A 250 16.58 16.76 0.23
CA GLY A 250 15.87 15.85 -0.65
C GLY A 250 15.17 14.74 0.11
N TRP A 251 14.25 14.06 -0.58
CA TRP A 251 13.45 12.98 -0.01
C TRP A 251 14.31 11.82 0.52
N TYR A 252 15.44 11.55 -0.13
CA TYR A 252 16.36 10.48 0.26
C TYR A 252 17.59 10.96 1.04
N GLU A 253 17.64 12.23 1.39
CA GLU A 253 18.70 12.83 2.20
C GLU A 253 18.23 12.84 3.66
N TYR A 254 18.77 11.93 4.47
CA TYR A 254 18.34 11.71 5.85
C TYR A 254 19.17 12.53 6.83
N ALA A 255 18.51 13.06 7.84
CA ALA A 255 19.15 13.62 9.02
C ALA A 255 18.93 12.69 10.22
N THR A 256 19.96 12.57 11.06
CA THR A 256 19.78 12.03 12.41
C THR A 256 19.24 13.14 13.29
N VAL A 257 18.07 12.92 13.87
CA VAL A 257 17.42 13.83 14.82
C VAL A 257 17.35 13.20 16.19
N THR A 258 17.40 14.03 17.20
CA THR A 258 17.42 13.61 18.60
C THR A 258 16.15 14.11 19.30
N ALA A 259 15.61 13.29 20.19
CA ALA A 259 14.50 13.67 21.07
C ALA A 259 14.77 13.20 22.49
N GLN A 260 14.60 14.12 23.45
CA GLN A 260 14.63 13.78 24.87
C GLN A 260 13.37 13.00 25.23
N LEU A 261 13.53 11.98 26.08
CA LEU A 261 12.39 11.33 26.70
C LEU A 261 11.82 12.24 27.79
N ASN A 262 10.49 12.32 27.85
CA ASN A 262 9.76 13.13 28.83
C ASN A 262 9.95 12.63 30.27
N HIS A 263 10.42 11.40 30.42
CA HIS A 263 10.81 10.77 31.68
C HIS A 263 11.75 9.59 31.36
N HIS A 264 12.46 9.09 32.36
CA HIS A 264 13.31 7.91 32.22
C HIS A 264 12.50 6.68 31.84
N VAL A 265 12.91 5.98 30.78
CA VAL A 265 12.26 4.75 30.31
C VAL A 265 13.20 3.57 30.51
N SER A 266 12.69 2.47 31.05
CA SER A 266 13.50 1.30 31.41
C SER A 266 12.72 0.00 31.27
N GLY A 267 13.42 -1.09 30.95
CA GLY A 267 12.85 -2.40 30.71
C GLY A 267 12.06 -2.46 29.41
N ARG A 268 11.20 -3.47 29.31
CA ARG A 268 10.45 -3.79 28.10
C ARG A 268 9.23 -2.88 27.91
N ARG A 269 9.04 -2.34 26.70
CA ARG A 269 7.96 -1.42 26.33
C ARG A 269 7.36 -1.72 24.96
N ASN A 270 6.05 -1.56 24.85
CA ASN A 270 5.34 -1.61 23.57
C ASN A 270 5.44 -0.27 22.86
N VAL A 271 6.27 -0.17 21.83
CA VAL A 271 6.61 1.11 21.17
C VAL A 271 5.83 1.33 19.89
N LEU A 272 5.14 2.47 19.80
CA LEU A 272 4.45 2.95 18.61
C LEU A 272 4.97 4.33 18.21
N PHE A 273 5.25 4.53 16.93
CA PHE A 273 5.59 5.83 16.37
C PHE A 273 4.38 6.37 15.61
N ARG A 274 4.01 7.64 15.81
CA ARG A 274 2.92 8.32 15.11
C ARG A 274 3.44 9.57 14.40
N VAL A 275 3.16 9.69 13.11
CA VAL A 275 3.55 10.86 12.29
C VAL A 275 2.46 11.91 12.29
N LYS A 276 2.84 13.18 12.44
CA LYS A 276 1.93 14.33 12.38
C LYS A 276 2.51 15.50 11.59
N GLY A 277 1.63 16.31 10.99
CA GLY A 277 1.98 17.60 10.37
C GLY A 277 2.51 17.46 8.94
N GLY A 278 2.44 16.27 8.34
CA GLY A 278 2.84 16.01 6.96
C GLY A 278 3.52 14.65 6.78
N ASN A 279 4.13 14.46 5.61
CA ASN A 279 4.78 13.20 5.23
C ASN A 279 6.29 13.26 5.50
N CYS A 280 6.87 12.11 5.88
CA CYS A 280 8.32 11.95 6.03
C CYS A 280 8.78 10.57 5.56
N ASN A 281 10.09 10.40 5.40
CA ASN A 281 10.71 9.08 5.40
C ASN A 281 11.34 8.80 6.76
N LEU A 282 11.25 7.55 7.20
CA LEU A 282 11.89 7.05 8.41
C LEU A 282 12.72 5.82 8.06
N LYS A 283 13.98 5.77 8.49
CA LYS A 283 14.88 4.60 8.34
C LYS A 283 14.86 3.69 9.57
N GLY A 284 14.83 4.31 10.74
CA GLY A 284 14.96 3.61 12.01
C GLY A 284 15.25 4.57 13.14
N TRP A 285 15.39 4.01 14.33
CA TRP A 285 15.64 4.74 15.56
C TRP A 285 16.49 3.92 16.53
N ARG A 286 17.03 4.56 17.56
CA ARG A 286 17.76 3.91 18.65
C ARG A 286 17.65 4.72 19.94
N ILE A 287 18.09 4.12 21.04
CA ILE A 287 18.45 4.84 22.26
C ILE A 287 19.83 5.46 22.04
N SER A 288 19.95 6.76 22.31
CA SER A 288 21.24 7.47 22.25
C SER A 288 22.21 6.92 23.29
N ARG A 289 23.51 7.13 23.08
CA ARG A 289 24.55 6.65 24.01
C ARG A 289 24.77 7.59 25.18
#